data_AF-A0A382ZPY5-F1
#
_entry.id   AF-A0A382ZPY5-F1
#
_cell.length_a   1.000
_cell.length_b   1.000
_cell.length_c   1.000
_cell.angle_alpha   90.00
_cell.angle_beta   90.00
_cell.angle_gamma   90.00
#
_symmetry.space_group_name_H-M   'P 1'
#
loop_
_entity.id
_entity.type
_entity.pdbx_description
1 polymer ?
#
loop_
_entity_poly.entity_id
_entity_poly.type
_entity_poly.pdbx_seq_one_letter_code
_entity_poly.pdbx_strand_id
1 'polypeptide(L)'
;MDDPSEEQSNPMSLSDSAMWSFFIQELSDKELSQLQIEMQNEVRRRAIQSGDHDAIIKQAFEIGFERSGLGVMPWIEGQLIVCPGALISRNSTNHRCRFVSVNEEWVWQSGHLITENKRPSPGTGKGFRAIALIPVIEGLEID
;
A
#
# COMPACT_ATOMS: atom_id res chain seq x y z
N MET A 1 58.75 9.36 -24.31
CA MET A 1 58.38 10.33 -23.25
C MET A 1 56.90 10.51 -23.44
N ASP A 2 56.15 9.67 -22.74
CA ASP A 2 54.70 9.57 -22.86
C ASP A 2 54.04 10.81 -22.27
N ASP A 3 53.16 11.38 -23.08
CA ASP A 3 52.26 12.48 -22.76
C ASP A 3 51.16 11.95 -21.83
N PRO A 4 50.99 12.47 -20.59
CA PRO A 4 49.89 12.05 -19.75
C PRO A 4 48.64 12.77 -20.24
N SER A 5 47.87 12.05 -21.06
CA SER A 5 46.51 12.40 -21.46
C SER A 5 45.73 12.95 -20.26
N GLU A 6 45.28 14.19 -20.41
CA GLU A 6 44.26 14.82 -19.59
C GLU A 6 43.11 13.85 -19.35
N GLU A 7 42.87 13.49 -18.09
CA GLU A 7 41.61 12.92 -17.66
C GLU A 7 40.53 13.94 -17.98
N GLN A 8 39.86 13.75 -19.12
CA GLN A 8 38.61 14.42 -19.43
C GLN A 8 37.60 14.02 -18.36
N SER A 9 37.49 14.86 -17.33
CA SER A 9 36.39 14.82 -16.36
C SER A 9 35.09 14.93 -17.14
N ASN A 10 34.38 13.80 -17.27
CA ASN A 10 33.12 13.72 -17.99
C ASN A 10 32.07 14.61 -17.27
N PRO A 11 31.61 15.72 -17.85
CA PRO A 11 30.78 16.71 -17.14
C PRO A 11 29.30 16.30 -17.00
N MET A 12 28.94 15.04 -17.25
CA MET A 12 27.55 14.55 -17.24
C MET A 12 27.30 13.29 -16.39
N SER A 13 27.97 13.15 -15.24
CA SER A 13 27.48 12.21 -14.20
C SER A 13 26.69 12.97 -13.13
N LEU A 14 25.55 13.57 -13.51
CA LEU A 14 24.58 14.01 -12.52
C LEU A 14 24.03 12.75 -11.83
N SER A 15 24.03 12.71 -10.50
CA SER A 15 23.30 11.65 -9.78
C SER A 15 21.83 11.71 -10.18
N ASP A 16 21.13 10.56 -10.16
CA ASP A 16 19.71 10.49 -10.50
C ASP A 16 18.90 11.59 -9.80
N SER A 17 19.21 11.88 -8.52
CA SER A 17 18.57 12.95 -7.76
C SER A 17 18.82 14.36 -8.32
N ALA A 18 20.02 14.63 -8.84
CA ALA A 18 20.36 15.93 -9.42
C ALA A 18 19.67 16.13 -10.77
N MET A 19 19.53 15.06 -11.55
CA MET A 19 18.71 15.07 -12.78
C MET A 19 17.23 15.34 -12.48
N TRP A 20 16.65 14.63 -11.49
CA TRP A 20 15.27 14.85 -11.07
C TRP A 20 15.04 16.27 -10.55
N SER A 21 15.96 16.79 -9.73
CA SER A 21 15.86 18.15 -9.18
C SER A 21 15.87 19.20 -10.29
N PHE A 22 16.72 19.06 -11.30
CA PHE A 22 16.76 19.98 -12.43
C PHE A 22 15.43 19.98 -13.21
N PHE A 23 14.88 18.79 -13.49
CA PHE A 23 13.59 18.67 -14.18
C PHE A 23 12.44 19.30 -13.38
N ILE A 24 12.36 19.01 -12.07
CA ILE A 24 11.28 19.48 -11.20
C ILE A 24 11.30 21.00 -11.03
N GLN A 25 12.48 21.63 -11.00
CA GLN A 25 12.63 23.09 -10.84
C GLN A 25 11.99 23.90 -11.98
N GLU A 26 11.86 23.32 -13.17
CA GLU A 26 11.29 23.99 -14.34
C GLU A 26 9.76 23.85 -14.44
N LEU A 27 9.15 23.05 -13.58
CA LEU A 27 7.70 22.81 -13.60
C LEU A 27 6.95 23.90 -12.81
N SER A 28 5.81 24.35 -13.35
CA SER A 28 4.87 25.19 -12.63
C SER A 28 4.15 24.41 -11.52
N ASP A 29 3.57 25.11 -10.53
CA ASP A 29 2.79 24.48 -9.45
C ASP A 29 1.67 23.55 -9.96
N LYS A 30 1.06 23.91 -11.09
CA LYS A 30 0.03 23.09 -11.74
C LYS A 30 0.62 21.79 -12.30
N GLU A 31 1.78 21.87 -12.94
CA GLU A 31 2.48 20.70 -13.48
C GLU A 31 3.03 19.81 -12.37
N LEU A 32 3.52 20.40 -11.26
CA LEU A 32 3.91 19.66 -10.06
C LEU A 32 2.73 18.90 -9.45
N SER A 33 1.57 19.56 -9.35
CA SER A 33 0.35 18.92 -8.87
C SER A 33 -0.07 17.75 -9.77
N GLN A 34 -0.02 17.94 -11.10
CA GLN A 34 -0.32 16.86 -12.04
C GLN A 34 0.71 15.73 -11.96
N LEU A 35 1.99 16.05 -11.85
CA LEU A 35 3.06 15.07 -11.71
C LEU A 35 2.86 14.20 -10.47
N GLN A 36 2.47 14.80 -9.33
CA GLN A 36 2.14 14.06 -8.12
C GLN A 36 1.00 13.06 -8.35
N ILE A 37 -0.07 13.47 -9.04
CA ILE A 37 -1.20 12.59 -9.38
C ILE A 37 -0.72 11.41 -10.25
N GLU A 38 0.08 11.69 -11.30
CA GLU A 38 0.59 10.63 -12.18
C GLU A 38 1.56 9.69 -11.45
N MET A 39 2.39 10.21 -10.54
CA MET A 39 3.25 9.39 -9.68
C MET A 39 2.43 8.45 -8.80
N GLN A 40 1.38 8.94 -8.14
CA GLN A 40 0.50 8.12 -7.32
C GLN A 40 -0.24 7.05 -8.17
N ASN A 41 -0.69 7.43 -9.37
CA ASN A 41 -1.30 6.49 -10.32
C ASN A 41 -0.32 5.39 -10.73
N GLU A 42 0.93 5.74 -11.00
CA GLU A 42 1.97 4.78 -11.37
C GLU A 42 2.31 3.83 -10.21
N VAL A 43 2.44 4.35 -8.98
CA VAL A 43 2.62 3.53 -7.77
C VAL A 43 1.47 2.53 -7.61
N ARG A 44 0.23 3.01 -7.73
CA ARG A 44 -0.97 2.16 -7.70
C ARG A 44 -0.93 1.10 -8.78
N ARG A 45 -0.62 1.49 -10.02
CA ARG A 45 -0.57 0.57 -11.18
C ARG A 45 0.47 -0.53 -10.95
N ARG A 46 1.65 -0.18 -10.43
CA ARG A 46 2.69 -1.16 -10.08
C ARG A 46 2.26 -2.09 -8.97
N ALA A 47 1.61 -1.57 -7.92
CA ALA A 47 1.07 -2.39 -6.84
C ALA A 47 0.03 -3.42 -7.34
N ILE A 48 -0.88 -2.99 -8.23
CA ILE A 48 -1.86 -3.88 -8.89
C ILE A 48 -1.15 -4.99 -9.67
N GLN A 49 -0.04 -4.67 -10.34
CA GLN A 49 0.74 -5.63 -11.14
C GLN A 49 1.79 -6.40 -10.31
N SER A 50 1.91 -6.12 -9.02
CA SER A 50 2.99 -6.65 -8.19
C SER A 50 2.62 -7.99 -7.56
N GLY A 51 3.61 -8.89 -7.50
CA GLY A 51 3.55 -10.10 -6.70
C GLY A 51 2.37 -11.03 -7.00
N ASP A 52 2.15 -11.97 -6.10
CA ASP A 52 1.00 -12.87 -6.11
C ASP A 52 0.07 -12.44 -4.96
N HIS A 53 -0.98 -11.67 -5.30
CA HIS A 53 -1.94 -11.16 -4.31
C HIS A 53 -2.67 -12.30 -3.59
N ASP A 54 -2.92 -13.42 -4.27
CA ASP A 54 -3.60 -14.56 -3.68
C ASP A 54 -2.70 -15.25 -2.64
N ALA A 55 -1.40 -15.38 -2.93
CA ALA A 55 -0.42 -15.89 -1.97
C ALA A 55 -0.29 -14.96 -0.75
N ILE A 56 -0.22 -13.64 -0.97
CA ILE A 56 -0.16 -12.64 0.10
C ILE A 56 -1.41 -12.72 0.98
N ILE A 57 -2.60 -12.74 0.38
CA ILE A 57 -3.86 -12.87 1.11
C ILE A 57 -3.90 -14.18 1.89
N LYS A 58 -3.49 -15.29 1.27
CA LYS A 58 -3.44 -16.59 1.94
C LYS A 58 -2.56 -16.55 3.18
N GLN A 59 -1.35 -16.00 3.06
CA GLN A 59 -0.44 -15.83 4.20
C GLN A 59 -1.01 -14.88 5.24
N ALA A 60 -1.61 -13.77 4.81
CA ALA A 60 -2.25 -12.79 5.69
C ALA A 60 -3.40 -13.40 6.50
N PHE A 61 -4.13 -14.38 5.97
CA PHE A 61 -5.15 -15.10 6.75
C PHE A 61 -4.56 -15.94 7.89
N GLU A 62 -3.31 -16.39 7.79
CA GLU A 62 -2.63 -17.17 8.82
C GLU A 62 -2.12 -16.29 9.97
N ILE A 63 -1.66 -15.07 9.68
CA ILE A 63 -1.01 -14.18 10.66
C ILE A 63 -1.81 -12.92 11.02
N GLY A 64 -2.81 -12.56 10.22
CA GLY A 64 -3.51 -11.27 10.29
C GLY A 64 -4.58 -11.18 11.38
N PHE A 65 -4.74 -12.20 12.21
CA PHE A 65 -5.77 -12.25 13.24
C PHE A 65 -5.20 -12.67 14.59
N GLU A 66 -5.54 -11.92 15.63
CA GLU A 66 -5.18 -12.26 17.01
C GLU A 66 -5.86 -13.57 17.44
N ARG A 67 -5.42 -14.14 18.58
CA ARG A 67 -6.14 -15.23 19.26
C ARG A 67 -7.60 -14.88 19.56
N SER A 68 -7.87 -13.58 19.75
CA SER A 68 -9.22 -13.06 19.97
C SER A 68 -10.11 -13.13 18.73
N GLY A 69 -9.52 -13.35 17.55
CA GLY A 69 -10.15 -13.41 16.24
C GLY A 69 -10.27 -12.05 15.54
N LEU A 70 -9.92 -10.94 16.21
CA LEU A 70 -9.89 -9.61 15.61
C LEU A 70 -8.65 -9.42 14.72
N GLY A 71 -8.77 -8.54 13.73
CA GLY A 71 -7.64 -8.16 12.87
C GLY A 71 -6.50 -7.55 13.70
N VAL A 72 -5.26 -7.81 13.30
CA VAL A 72 -4.08 -7.07 13.79
C VAL A 72 -3.96 -5.73 13.08
N MET A 73 -3.00 -4.88 13.51
CA MET A 73 -2.71 -3.62 12.83
C MET A 73 -2.27 -3.86 11.38
N PRO A 74 -2.63 -2.98 10.44
CA PRO A 74 -2.14 -3.05 9.06
C PRO A 74 -0.61 -3.05 8.98
N TRP A 75 -0.05 -3.72 7.98
CA TRP A 75 1.39 -3.76 7.74
C TRP A 75 1.72 -3.70 6.25
N ILE A 76 2.97 -3.36 5.95
CA ILE A 76 3.47 -3.30 4.57
C ILE A 76 4.03 -4.66 4.16
N GLU A 77 3.58 -5.16 3.01
CA GLU A 77 4.11 -6.33 2.31
C GLU A 77 4.48 -5.91 0.88
N GLY A 78 5.76 -5.63 0.65
CA GLY A 78 6.25 -5.13 -0.65
C GLY A 78 5.63 -3.78 -1.02
N GLN A 79 4.83 -3.76 -2.09
CA GLN A 79 4.15 -2.55 -2.62
C GLN A 79 2.72 -2.40 -2.09
N LEU A 80 2.31 -3.26 -1.16
CA LEU A 80 0.95 -3.36 -0.65
C LEU A 80 0.94 -3.11 0.86
N ILE A 81 -0.16 -2.53 1.32
CA ILE A 81 -0.54 -2.53 2.74
C ILE A 81 -1.62 -3.59 2.90
N VAL A 82 -1.37 -4.51 3.81
CA VAL A 82 -2.30 -5.57 4.18
C VAL A 82 -3.17 -5.07 5.31
N CYS A 83 -4.49 -5.09 5.10
CA CYS A 83 -5.49 -4.52 6.01
C CYS A 83 -6.44 -5.61 6.52
N PRO A 84 -6.17 -6.22 7.68
CA PRO A 84 -7.06 -7.22 8.27
C PRO A 84 -8.28 -6.59 8.93
N GLY A 85 -9.46 -7.12 8.61
CA GLY A 85 -10.73 -6.75 9.22
C GLY A 85 -11.48 -7.97 9.73
N ALA A 86 -12.17 -7.85 10.86
CA ALA A 86 -12.98 -8.96 11.38
C ALA A 86 -14.23 -8.49 12.10
N LEU A 87 -15.27 -9.31 12.00
CA LEU A 87 -16.47 -9.25 12.82
C LEU A 87 -16.67 -10.59 13.50
N ILE A 88 -16.81 -10.56 14.82
CA ILE A 88 -17.13 -11.71 15.66
C ILE A 88 -18.44 -11.40 16.36
N SER A 89 -19.49 -12.15 16.05
CA SER A 89 -20.84 -11.93 16.57
C SER A 89 -21.37 -13.20 17.22
N ARG A 90 -21.91 -13.05 18.44
CA ARG A 90 -22.75 -14.08 19.07
C ARG A 90 -24.22 -13.87 18.71
N ASN A 91 -24.64 -12.61 18.61
CA ASN A 91 -25.96 -12.17 18.15
C ASN A 91 -25.88 -10.71 17.64
N SER A 92 -27.00 -10.12 17.24
CA SER A 92 -27.06 -8.75 16.69
C SER A 92 -26.62 -7.66 17.66
N THR A 93 -26.81 -7.85 18.97
CA THR A 93 -26.48 -6.86 20.00
C THR A 93 -25.14 -7.09 20.69
N ASN A 94 -24.51 -8.25 20.46
CA ASN A 94 -23.23 -8.63 21.04
C ASN A 94 -22.28 -9.08 19.92
N HIS A 95 -21.56 -8.09 19.40
CA HIS A 95 -20.48 -8.30 18.45
C HIS A 95 -19.25 -7.48 18.82
N ARG A 96 -18.10 -7.97 18.37
CA ARG A 96 -16.83 -7.26 18.39
C ARG A 96 -16.35 -7.15 16.96
N CYS A 97 -15.96 -5.97 16.54
CA CYS A 97 -15.37 -5.74 15.24
C CYS A 97 -14.09 -4.91 15.37
N ARG A 98 -13.20 -5.11 14.40
CA ARG A 98 -12.09 -4.22 14.12
C ARG A 98 -11.93 -4.20 12.61
N PHE A 99 -11.94 -3.00 12.05
CA PHE A 99 -11.84 -2.75 10.63
C PHE A 99 -10.84 -1.63 10.41
N VAL A 100 -10.31 -1.58 9.19
CA VAL A 100 -9.36 -0.56 8.76
C VAL A 100 -10.11 0.50 7.98
N SER A 101 -9.81 1.75 8.29
CA SER A 101 -10.19 2.92 7.52
C SER A 101 -8.98 3.47 6.77
N VAL A 102 -9.23 4.08 5.62
CA VAL A 102 -8.26 4.77 4.77
C VAL A 102 -8.85 6.14 4.45
N ASN A 103 -8.20 7.20 4.92
CA ASN A 103 -8.69 8.59 4.78
C ASN A 103 -10.15 8.74 5.23
N GLU A 104 -10.46 8.30 6.45
CA GLU A 104 -11.81 8.34 7.07
C GLU A 104 -12.89 7.47 6.39
N GLU A 105 -12.56 6.75 5.32
CA GLU A 105 -13.46 5.79 4.67
C GLU A 105 -13.10 4.36 5.03
N TRP A 106 -14.07 3.45 5.11
CA TRP A 106 -13.75 2.03 5.30
C TRP A 106 -12.91 1.50 4.13
N VAL A 107 -11.95 0.60 4.40
CA VAL A 107 -11.03 0.11 3.36
C VAL A 107 -11.75 -0.51 2.15
N TRP A 108 -12.93 -1.11 2.34
CA TRP A 108 -13.74 -1.68 1.24
C TRP A 108 -14.50 -0.63 0.41
N GLN A 109 -14.55 0.61 0.88
CA GLN A 109 -15.11 1.78 0.16
C GLN A 109 -14.01 2.64 -0.46
N SER A 110 -12.78 2.52 0.04
CA SER A 110 -11.65 3.33 -0.41
C SER A 110 -11.43 3.21 -1.91
N GLY A 111 -11.25 4.36 -2.54
CA GLY A 111 -10.81 4.46 -3.92
C GLY A 111 -9.46 3.76 -4.18
N HIS A 112 -8.68 3.42 -3.15
CA HIS A 112 -7.38 2.73 -3.26
C HIS A 112 -7.44 1.21 -3.10
N LEU A 113 -8.62 0.63 -2.86
CA LEU A 113 -8.78 -0.83 -2.78
C LEU A 113 -8.30 -1.51 -4.07
N ILE A 114 -7.37 -2.45 -3.93
CA ILE A 114 -6.92 -3.32 -5.02
C ILE A 114 -7.80 -4.58 -5.04
N THR A 115 -7.90 -5.26 -3.90
CA THR A 115 -8.72 -6.45 -3.75
C THR A 115 -9.05 -6.70 -2.28
N GLU A 116 -10.15 -7.40 -2.02
CA GLU A 116 -10.54 -7.89 -0.70
C GLU A 116 -10.95 -9.36 -0.81
N ASN A 117 -10.48 -10.19 0.13
CA ASN A 117 -11.01 -11.53 0.31
C ASN A 117 -11.67 -11.66 1.68
N LYS A 118 -12.95 -12.06 1.67
CA LYS A 118 -13.76 -12.25 2.87
C LYS A 118 -14.07 -13.73 3.07
N ARG A 119 -13.83 -14.23 4.28
CA ARG A 119 -14.08 -15.62 4.68
C ARG A 119 -14.91 -15.67 5.95
N PRO A 120 -15.82 -16.65 6.11
CA PRO A 120 -16.47 -16.90 7.38
C PRO A 120 -15.44 -17.09 8.50
N SER A 121 -15.73 -16.58 9.69
CA SER A 121 -14.86 -16.82 10.85
C SER A 121 -14.84 -18.31 11.20
N PRO A 122 -13.68 -18.90 11.53
CA PRO A 122 -13.62 -20.30 11.96
C PRO A 122 -14.46 -20.55 13.22
N GLY A 123 -15.15 -21.69 13.28
CA GLY A 123 -15.94 -22.12 14.43
C GLY A 123 -17.45 -21.91 14.29
N THR A 124 -18.17 -21.89 15.42
CA THR A 124 -19.64 -21.86 15.47
C THR A 124 -20.25 -20.45 15.60
N GLY A 125 -19.40 -19.42 15.71
CA GLY A 125 -19.83 -18.03 15.82
C GLY A 125 -20.29 -17.45 14.48
N LYS A 126 -21.17 -16.44 14.53
CA LYS A 126 -21.51 -15.65 13.34
C LYS A 126 -20.40 -14.63 13.10
N GLY A 127 -20.04 -14.37 11.85
CA GLY A 127 -19.06 -13.35 11.53
C GLY A 127 -18.16 -13.69 10.36
N PHE A 128 -17.15 -12.85 10.15
CA PHE A 128 -16.21 -13.00 9.06
C PHE A 128 -14.84 -12.42 9.41
N ARG A 129 -13.86 -12.86 8.64
CA ARG A 129 -12.52 -12.29 8.54
C ARG A 129 -12.33 -11.81 7.10
N ALA A 130 -11.71 -10.66 6.93
CA ALA A 130 -11.42 -10.06 5.65
C ALA A 130 -9.95 -9.62 5.63
N ILE A 131 -9.31 -9.79 4.48
CA ILE A 131 -8.02 -9.18 4.18
C ILE A 131 -8.23 -8.29 2.96
N ALA A 132 -8.00 -6.99 3.11
CA ALA A 132 -7.96 -6.05 2.01
C ALA A 132 -6.51 -5.67 1.69
N LEU A 133 -6.24 -5.40 0.42
CA LEU A 133 -4.95 -4.91 -0.06
C LEU A 133 -5.13 -3.52 -0.68
N ILE A 134 -4.28 -2.59 -0.27
CA ILE A 134 -4.18 -1.23 -0.84
C ILE A 134 -2.71 -0.95 -1.21
N PRO A 135 -2.41 -0.03 -2.15
CA PRO A 135 -1.03 0.31 -2.47
C PRO A 135 -0.37 1.10 -1.34
N VAL A 136 0.96 1.00 -1.23
CA VAL A 136 1.77 1.89 -0.39
C VAL A 136 1.90 3.24 -1.10
N ILE A 137 1.02 4.18 -0.77
CA ILE A 137 1.05 5.56 -1.27
C ILE A 137 1.32 6.51 -0.12
N GLU A 138 2.30 7.40 -0.31
CA GLU A 138 2.63 8.45 0.65
C GLU A 138 1.42 9.37 0.88
N GLY A 139 1.15 9.70 2.15
CA GLY A 139 0.04 10.56 2.55
C GLY A 139 -1.30 9.86 2.78
N LEU A 140 -1.38 8.52 2.69
CA LEU A 140 -2.56 7.78 3.15
C LEU A 140 -2.63 7.73 4.67
N GLU A 141 -3.78 8.09 5.24
CA GLU A 141 -4.08 7.96 6.66
C GLU A 141 -4.79 6.63 6.92
N ILE A 142 -4.30 5.84 7.88
CA ILE A 142 -4.79 4.49 8.17
C ILE A 142 -5.04 4.35 9.68
N ASP A 143 -6.27 3.95 10.03
CA ASP A 143 -6.73 3.66 11.41
C ASP A 143 -7.55 2.37 11.47
#